data_AF-A0A8A3NVZ4-F1
#
_entry.id   AF-A0A8A3NVZ4-F1
#
_cell.length_a   1.000
_cell.length_b   1.000
_cell.length_c   1.000
_cell.angle_alpha   90.00
_cell.angle_beta   90.00
_cell.angle_gamma   90.00
#
_symmetry.space_group_name_H-M   'P 1'
#
loop_
_entity.id
_entity.type
_entity.pdbx_description
1 polymer ?
#
loop_
_entity_poly.entity_id
_entity_poly.type
_entity_poly.pdbx_seq_one_letter_code
_entity_poly.pdbx_strand_id
1 'polypeptide(L)'
;MSENIPESIPTSADPRSKRPLKRRAISPRSETASHIERLMAAPDRDIHIPASASLAVKRDPGANIPEIVQNVQGSSAGAGSGEFHVYKASRRREYERLKSMDEEVKKEEEAERWEREKKEREEKDAEKTRKAREKREKKRQKKVGKSQNPLGGTAGAQAGKSKPKIEANVQGNNEDEDEDAGTNSVGEAQEQVGVIIHDDD
;
A
#
# COMPACT_ATOMS: atom_id res chain seq x y z
N MET A 1 24.65 19.59 -51.10
CA MET A 1 24.77 19.71 -49.63
C MET A 1 24.40 21.15 -49.30
N SER A 2 23.29 21.40 -48.60
CA SER A 2 22.86 22.77 -48.28
C SER A 2 23.75 23.34 -47.18
N GLU A 3 24.39 24.45 -47.48
CA GLU A 3 25.36 25.13 -46.63
C GLU A 3 24.72 25.71 -45.36
N ASN A 4 25.42 25.65 -44.23
CA ASN A 4 25.00 26.22 -42.95
C ASN A 4 25.16 27.75 -42.97
N ILE A 5 24.24 28.44 -43.63
CA ILE A 5 24.13 29.90 -43.64
C ILE A 5 23.37 30.33 -42.35
N PRO A 6 23.77 31.41 -41.65
CA PRO A 6 23.13 31.84 -40.39
C PRO A 6 21.61 32.13 -40.50
N GLU A 7 21.09 32.37 -41.70
CA GLU A 7 19.65 32.54 -41.95
C GLU A 7 18.88 31.22 -42.13
N SER A 8 19.58 30.10 -42.32
CA SER A 8 18.98 28.77 -42.46
C SER A 8 19.00 28.01 -41.14
N ILE A 9 18.50 28.63 -40.07
CA ILE A 9 18.17 27.89 -38.85
C ILE A 9 17.00 26.97 -39.24
N PRO A 10 17.12 25.64 -39.10
CA PRO A 10 16.00 24.75 -39.39
C PRO A 10 14.81 25.20 -38.55
N THR A 11 13.63 25.31 -39.16
CA THR A 11 12.39 25.79 -38.50
C THR A 11 12.01 24.99 -37.25
N SER A 12 12.63 23.83 -37.01
CA SER A 12 12.54 23.03 -35.78
C SER A 12 13.33 23.60 -34.59
N ALA A 13 14.29 24.49 -34.82
CA ALA A 13 15.17 25.10 -33.81
C ALA A 13 14.85 26.58 -33.55
N ASP A 14 13.87 27.17 -34.22
CA ASP A 14 13.45 28.56 -34.02
C ASP A 14 12.57 28.69 -32.76
N PRO A 15 13.00 29.45 -31.72
CA PRO A 15 12.22 29.67 -30.49
C PRO A 15 10.94 30.49 -30.69
N ARG A 16 10.79 31.19 -31.83
CA ARG A 16 9.55 31.89 -32.21
C ARG A 16 8.52 30.95 -32.84
N SER A 17 8.93 29.78 -33.30
CA SER A 17 8.01 28.81 -33.88
C SER A 17 7.13 28.18 -32.79
N LYS A 18 5.82 28.34 -32.89
CA LYS A 18 4.83 27.71 -31.98
C LYS A 18 4.49 26.27 -32.39
N ARG A 19 5.37 25.61 -33.16
CA ARG A 19 5.15 24.23 -33.60
C ARG A 19 5.21 23.32 -32.38
N PRO A 20 4.30 22.35 -32.24
CA PRO A 20 4.35 21.40 -31.14
C PRO A 20 5.63 20.58 -31.26
N LEU A 21 6.60 20.85 -30.40
CA LEU A 21 7.79 20.01 -30.27
C LEU A 21 7.36 18.67 -29.69
N LYS A 22 7.96 17.58 -30.18
CA LYS A 22 7.74 16.24 -29.65
C LYS A 22 8.11 16.27 -28.16
N ARG A 23 7.09 16.22 -27.29
CA ARG A 23 7.29 16.27 -25.84
C ARG A 23 8.23 15.13 -25.47
N ARG A 24 9.39 15.47 -24.92
CA ARG A 24 10.32 14.48 -24.37
C ARG A 24 9.59 13.80 -23.21
N ALA A 25 9.68 12.48 -23.12
CA ALA A 25 9.18 11.78 -21.94
C ALA A 25 9.97 12.30 -20.74
N ILE A 26 9.29 13.06 -19.87
CA ILE A 26 9.91 13.70 -18.72
C ILE A 26 10.18 12.58 -17.71
N SER A 27 11.44 12.41 -17.32
CA SER A 27 11.78 11.44 -16.26
C SER A 27 11.21 11.93 -14.92
N PRO A 28 10.93 11.04 -13.94
CA PRO A 28 10.42 11.47 -12.64
C PRO A 28 11.30 12.54 -11.98
N ARG A 29 12.62 12.43 -12.15
CA ARG A 29 13.59 13.43 -11.68
C ARG A 29 13.47 14.78 -12.38
N SER A 30 13.15 14.76 -13.67
CA SER A 30 12.92 15.96 -14.45
C SER A 30 11.62 16.66 -14.07
N GLU A 31 10.57 15.91 -13.72
CA GLU A 31 9.33 16.49 -13.19
C GLU A 31 9.57 17.16 -11.85
N THR A 32 10.26 16.48 -10.92
CA THR A 32 10.59 17.05 -9.61
C THR A 32 11.48 18.29 -9.75
N ALA A 33 12.47 18.26 -10.64
CA ALA A 33 13.33 19.41 -10.92
C ALA A 33 12.52 20.63 -11.38
N SER A 34 11.60 20.45 -12.35
CA SER A 34 10.74 21.55 -12.82
C SER A 34 9.81 22.11 -11.74
N HIS A 35 9.31 21.27 -10.83
CA HIS A 35 8.50 21.71 -9.68
C HIS A 35 9.35 22.50 -8.68
N ILE A 36 10.56 22.04 -8.39
CA ILE A 36 11.51 22.74 -7.52
C ILE A 36 11.89 24.09 -8.13
N GLU A 37 12.22 24.15 -9.42
CA GLU A 37 12.53 25.41 -10.12
C GLU A 37 11.37 26.40 -10.01
N ARG A 38 10.12 25.93 -10.16
CA ARG A 38 8.92 26.78 -10.00
C ARG A 38 8.75 27.29 -8.56
N LEU A 39 9.03 26.46 -7.55
CA LEU A 39 8.98 26.88 -6.14
C LEU A 39 10.09 27.87 -5.81
N MET A 40 11.29 27.66 -6.36
CA MET A 40 12.48 28.49 -6.12
C MET A 40 12.47 29.81 -6.90
N ALA A 41 11.64 29.95 -7.93
CA ALA A 41 11.48 31.20 -8.66
C ALA A 41 10.89 32.35 -7.81
N ALA A 42 10.14 32.01 -6.75
CA ALA A 42 9.57 32.98 -5.82
C ALA A 42 9.58 32.39 -4.39
N PRO A 43 10.74 32.41 -3.70
CA PRO A 43 10.89 31.78 -2.40
C PRO A 43 10.06 32.45 -1.30
N ASP A 44 9.73 33.74 -1.45
CA ASP A 44 8.93 34.50 -0.47
C ASP A 44 7.41 34.27 -0.61
N ARG A 45 6.97 33.46 -1.59
CA ARG A 45 5.56 33.19 -1.80
C ARG A 45 5.05 32.18 -0.76
N ASP A 46 4.06 32.58 0.02
CA ASP A 46 3.36 31.67 0.93
C ASP A 46 2.76 30.48 0.18
N ILE A 47 3.12 29.27 0.62
CA ILE A 47 2.63 28.01 0.09
C ILE A 47 1.50 27.51 0.99
N HIS A 48 0.28 27.44 0.45
CA HIS A 48 -0.83 26.82 1.15
C HIS A 48 -0.70 25.30 1.07
N ILE A 49 -0.27 24.68 2.16
CA ILE A 49 -0.33 23.22 2.31
C ILE A 49 -1.75 22.89 2.80
N PRO A 50 -2.56 22.18 2.01
CA PRO A 50 -3.90 21.80 2.45
C PRO A 50 -3.78 20.96 3.73
N ALA A 51 -4.52 21.34 4.77
CA ALA A 51 -4.62 20.52 5.96
C ALA A 51 -5.21 19.15 5.57
N SER A 52 -4.78 18.06 6.22
CA SER A 52 -5.26 16.70 5.92
C SER A 52 -6.79 16.59 5.93
N ALA A 53 -7.45 17.40 6.76
CA ALA A 53 -8.91 17.48 6.84
C ALA A 53 -9.58 18.12 5.60
N SER A 54 -8.93 19.05 4.87
CA SER A 54 -9.53 19.72 3.71
C SER A 54 -9.68 18.79 2.50
N LEU A 55 -8.88 17.73 2.43
CA LEU A 55 -9.00 16.67 1.43
C LEU A 55 -10.12 15.68 1.76
N ALA A 56 -10.59 15.69 3.01
CA ALA A 56 -11.55 14.74 3.55
C ALA A 56 -12.88 15.39 3.94
N VAL A 57 -13.15 16.65 3.56
CA VAL A 57 -14.48 17.25 3.67
C VAL A 57 -15.40 16.52 2.68
N LYS A 58 -15.81 15.31 3.07
CA LYS A 58 -16.96 14.65 2.52
C LYS A 58 -18.12 15.59 2.80
N ARG A 59 -18.69 16.10 1.73
CA ARG A 59 -19.82 16.99 1.82
C ARG A 59 -20.98 16.13 2.27
N ASP A 60 -21.32 16.17 3.55
CA ASP A 60 -22.41 15.37 4.11
C ASP A 60 -23.68 15.64 3.29
N PRO A 61 -24.21 14.63 2.58
CA PRO A 61 -25.36 14.83 1.71
C PRO A 61 -26.61 15.26 2.49
N GLY A 62 -26.65 14.96 3.79
CA GLY A 62 -27.71 15.39 4.72
C GLY A 62 -27.54 16.79 5.30
N ALA A 63 -26.34 17.38 5.33
CA ALA A 63 -26.07 18.64 6.04
C ALA A 63 -26.70 19.87 5.36
N ASN A 64 -27.19 19.74 4.12
CA ASN A 64 -27.75 20.85 3.34
C ASN A 64 -29.27 20.74 3.15
N ILE A 65 -29.97 19.92 3.94
CA ILE A 65 -31.43 19.84 3.87
C ILE A 65 -32.00 21.03 4.68
N PRO A 66 -32.64 22.02 4.03
CA PRO A 66 -33.25 23.12 4.76
C PRO A 66 -34.40 22.61 5.62
N GLU A 67 -34.44 23.02 6.89
CA GLU A 67 -35.51 22.66 7.83
C GLU A 67 -36.88 23.19 7.38
N ILE A 68 -36.91 24.38 6.80
CA ILE A 68 -38.14 25.03 6.33
C ILE A 68 -38.08 25.19 4.82
N VAL A 69 -39.00 24.53 4.12
CA VAL A 69 -39.26 24.77 2.71
C VAL A 69 -40.33 25.85 2.61
N GLN A 70 -39.96 27.03 2.11
CA GLN A 70 -40.86 28.19 2.07
C GLN A 70 -41.88 28.14 0.92
N ASN A 71 -41.65 27.30 -0.10
CA ASN A 71 -42.41 27.30 -1.36
C ASN A 71 -43.39 26.12 -1.46
N VAL A 72 -44.03 25.72 -0.35
CA VAL A 72 -44.94 24.57 -0.34
C VAL A 72 -46.32 25.00 -0.84
N GLN A 73 -46.68 24.55 -2.04
CA GLN A 73 -48.03 24.71 -2.58
C GLN A 73 -49.02 23.86 -1.76
N GLY A 74 -50.28 24.31 -1.61
CA GLY A 74 -51.28 23.64 -0.77
C GLY A 74 -51.54 22.19 -1.16
N SER A 75 -51.94 21.35 -0.19
CA SER A 75 -52.03 19.89 -0.34
C SER A 75 -53.02 19.39 -1.41
N SER A 76 -54.02 20.20 -1.78
CA SER A 76 -54.99 19.89 -2.82
C SER A 76 -54.65 20.51 -4.18
N ALA A 77 -53.56 21.27 -4.26
CA ALA A 77 -53.16 21.92 -5.50
C ALA A 77 -52.50 20.91 -6.44
N GLY A 78 -52.78 21.02 -7.75
CA GLY A 78 -52.28 20.08 -8.76
C GLY A 78 -50.76 20.14 -8.96
N ALA A 79 -50.20 19.13 -9.64
CA ALA A 79 -48.78 19.06 -9.94
C ALA A 79 -48.36 20.21 -10.88
N GLY A 80 -47.44 21.06 -10.39
CA GLY A 80 -46.84 22.11 -11.20
C GLY A 80 -45.76 21.58 -12.15
N SER A 81 -45.38 22.36 -13.16
CA SER A 81 -44.34 21.98 -14.13
C SER A 81 -42.95 21.79 -13.52
N GLY A 82 -42.68 22.43 -12.37
CA GLY A 82 -41.41 22.30 -11.64
C GLY A 82 -41.35 21.12 -10.66
N GLU A 83 -42.48 20.49 -10.34
CA GLU A 83 -42.56 19.47 -9.28
C GLU A 83 -41.70 18.24 -9.59
N PHE A 84 -41.65 17.85 -10.87
CA PHE A 84 -40.79 16.75 -11.32
C PHE A 84 -39.31 16.98 -10.98
N HIS A 85 -38.81 18.21 -11.16
CA HIS A 85 -37.41 18.52 -10.87
C HIS A 85 -37.14 18.58 -9.36
N VAL A 86 -38.11 19.06 -8.58
CA VAL A 86 -38.04 19.05 -7.11
C VAL A 86 -37.91 17.62 -6.60
N TYR A 87 -38.78 16.72 -7.07
CA TYR A 87 -38.72 15.30 -6.74
C TYR A 87 -37.41 14.63 -7.19
N LYS A 88 -36.96 14.89 -8.42
CA LYS A 88 -35.70 14.34 -8.93
C LYS A 88 -34.51 14.78 -8.07
N ALA A 89 -34.50 16.03 -7.63
CA ALA A 89 -33.45 16.55 -6.77
C ALA A 89 -33.54 15.97 -5.34
N SER A 90 -34.75 15.89 -4.75
CA SER A 90 -34.93 15.33 -3.40
C SER A 90 -34.58 13.85 -3.35
N ARG A 91 -35.05 13.05 -4.32
CA ARG A 91 -34.73 11.63 -4.44
C ARG A 91 -33.24 11.39 -4.61
N ARG A 92 -32.57 12.20 -5.44
CA ARG A 92 -31.11 12.09 -5.62
C ARG A 92 -30.35 12.37 -4.31
N ARG A 93 -30.71 13.43 -3.60
CA ARG A 93 -30.12 13.74 -2.28
C ARG A 93 -30.36 12.61 -1.28
N GLU A 94 -31.54 12.03 -1.28
CA GLU A 94 -31.88 10.93 -0.36
C GLU A 94 -31.09 9.65 -0.67
N TYR A 95 -30.91 9.30 -1.94
CA TYR A 95 -30.07 8.17 -2.32
C TYR A 95 -28.60 8.42 -2.00
N GLU A 96 -28.09 9.64 -2.22
CA GLU A 96 -26.74 10.02 -1.80
C GLU A 96 -26.58 9.92 -0.28
N ARG A 97 -27.60 10.31 0.50
CA ARG A 97 -27.64 10.18 1.96
C ARG A 97 -27.60 8.73 2.42
N LEU A 98 -28.51 7.89 1.94
CA LEU A 98 -28.53 6.47 2.29
C LEU A 98 -27.21 5.78 1.91
N LYS A 99 -26.71 6.05 0.71
CA LYS A 99 -25.43 5.51 0.24
C LYS A 99 -24.26 5.94 1.13
N SER A 100 -24.19 7.19 1.56
CA SER A 100 -23.12 7.66 2.46
C SER A 100 -23.15 6.93 3.81
N MET A 101 -24.34 6.72 4.38
CA MET A 101 -24.51 5.99 5.64
C MET A 101 -24.09 4.52 5.49
N ASP A 102 -24.52 3.86 4.41
CA ASP A 102 -24.14 2.47 4.14
C ASP A 102 -22.62 2.32 3.93
N GLU A 103 -21.99 3.27 3.24
CA GLU A 103 -20.53 3.28 3.03
C GLU A 103 -19.75 3.52 4.33
N GLU A 104 -20.26 4.37 5.22
CA GLU A 104 -19.66 4.62 6.54
C GLU A 104 -19.71 3.37 7.41
N VAL A 105 -20.89 2.73 7.52
CA VAL A 105 -21.06 1.48 8.27
C VAL A 105 -20.13 0.38 7.74
N LYS A 106 -20.08 0.19 6.42
CA LYS A 106 -19.17 -0.80 5.82
C LYS A 106 -17.71 -0.51 6.16
N LYS A 107 -17.29 0.76 6.06
CA LYS A 107 -15.92 1.16 6.36
C LYS A 107 -15.58 0.94 7.84
N GLU A 108 -16.50 1.23 8.74
CA GLU A 108 -16.31 0.98 10.18
C GLU A 108 -16.17 -0.51 10.48
N GLU A 109 -17.05 -1.35 9.92
CA GLU A 109 -16.95 -2.81 10.07
C GLU A 109 -15.63 -3.37 9.50
N GLU A 110 -15.23 -2.92 8.31
CA GLU A 110 -13.97 -3.32 7.68
C GLU A 110 -12.76 -2.88 8.51
N ALA A 111 -12.79 -1.66 9.05
CA ALA A 111 -11.74 -1.16 9.93
C ALA A 111 -11.65 -1.97 11.23
N GLU A 112 -12.77 -2.29 11.87
CA GLU A 112 -12.78 -3.10 13.09
C GLU A 112 -12.26 -4.53 12.83
N ARG A 113 -12.69 -5.15 11.72
CA ARG A 113 -12.19 -6.47 11.30
C ARG A 113 -10.69 -6.45 11.06
N TRP A 114 -10.20 -5.42 10.37
CA TRP A 114 -8.77 -5.24 10.11
C TRP A 114 -7.97 -5.03 11.40
N GLU A 115 -8.45 -4.20 12.32
CA GLU A 115 -7.81 -3.98 13.61
C GLU A 115 -7.74 -5.25 14.45
N ARG A 116 -8.84 -6.03 14.46
CA ARG A 116 -8.90 -7.32 15.15
C ARG A 116 -7.88 -8.31 14.56
N GLU A 117 -7.85 -8.46 13.24
CA GLU A 117 -6.90 -9.37 12.56
C GLU A 117 -5.45 -8.93 12.80
N LYS A 118 -5.19 -7.62 12.72
CA LYS A 118 -3.87 -7.05 12.98
C LYS A 118 -3.40 -7.35 14.40
N LYS A 119 -4.29 -7.17 15.39
CA LYS A 119 -3.99 -7.46 16.80
C LYS A 119 -3.72 -8.95 17.02
N GLU A 120 -4.52 -9.83 16.44
CA GLU A 120 -4.32 -11.28 16.53
C GLU A 120 -2.98 -11.71 15.93
N ARG A 121 -2.60 -11.13 14.77
CA ARG A 121 -1.32 -11.38 14.12
C ARG A 121 -0.15 -10.91 14.99
N GLU A 122 -0.27 -9.71 15.56
CA GLU A 122 0.74 -9.15 16.47
C GLU A 122 0.90 -9.99 17.74
N GLU A 123 -0.20 -10.47 18.33
CA GLU A 123 -0.17 -11.37 19.49
C GLU A 123 0.50 -12.71 19.17
N LYS A 124 0.15 -13.34 18.04
CA LYS A 124 0.79 -14.58 17.57
C LYS A 124 2.30 -14.40 17.37
N ASP A 125 2.73 -13.29 16.80
CA ASP A 125 4.15 -13.00 16.57
C ASP A 125 4.88 -12.63 17.87
N ALA A 126 4.22 -11.92 18.79
CA ALA A 126 4.72 -11.63 20.13
C ALA A 126 4.90 -12.91 20.95
N GLU A 127 3.96 -13.86 20.89
CA GLU A 127 4.08 -15.15 21.57
C GLU A 127 5.23 -16.01 21.04
N LYS A 128 5.38 -16.09 19.71
CA LYS A 128 6.52 -16.78 19.08
C LYS A 128 7.84 -16.14 19.53
N THR A 129 7.89 -14.81 19.53
CA THR A 129 9.07 -14.04 19.95
C THR A 129 9.36 -14.24 21.43
N ARG A 130 8.33 -14.25 22.30
CA ARG A 130 8.46 -14.52 23.75
C ARG A 130 9.01 -15.91 24.02
N LYS A 131 8.41 -16.94 23.42
CA LYS A 131 8.86 -18.34 23.55
C LYS A 131 10.32 -18.50 23.08
N ALA A 132 10.71 -17.84 21.98
CA ALA A 132 12.09 -17.86 21.50
C ALA A 132 13.05 -17.12 22.43
N ARG A 133 12.64 -15.97 22.99
CA ARG A 133 13.42 -15.18 23.96
C ARG A 133 13.65 -15.97 25.25
N GLU A 134 12.62 -16.59 25.81
CA GLU A 134 12.72 -17.45 27.00
C GLU A 134 13.67 -18.65 26.77
N LYS A 135 13.58 -19.29 25.60
CA LYS A 135 14.51 -20.39 25.23
C LYS A 135 15.97 -19.90 25.17
N ARG A 136 16.22 -18.71 24.62
CA ARG A 136 17.57 -18.11 24.58
C ARG A 136 18.07 -17.72 25.96
N GLU A 137 17.20 -17.16 26.81
CA GLU A 137 17.55 -16.79 28.17
C GLU A 137 17.88 -17.99 29.05
N LYS A 138 17.08 -19.07 28.99
CA LYS A 138 17.39 -20.33 29.67
C LYS A 138 18.75 -20.89 29.24
N LYS A 139 19.08 -20.83 27.94
CA LYS A 139 20.41 -21.22 27.44
C LYS A 139 21.53 -20.29 27.95
N ARG A 140 21.27 -18.98 28.03
CA ARG A 140 22.23 -17.99 28.58
C ARG A 140 22.50 -18.25 30.06
N GLN A 141 21.47 -18.44 30.87
CA GLN A 141 21.59 -18.72 32.31
C GLN A 141 22.37 -20.02 32.57
N LYS A 142 22.12 -21.09 31.80
CA LYS A 142 22.90 -22.35 31.89
C LYS A 142 24.39 -22.14 31.56
N LYS A 143 24.71 -21.31 30.57
CA LYS A 143 26.12 -20.99 30.23
C LYS A 143 26.80 -20.16 31.32
N VAL A 144 26.11 -19.15 31.85
CA VAL A 144 26.64 -18.30 32.93
C VAL A 144 26.87 -19.11 34.22
N GLY A 145 25.92 -19.98 34.60
CA GLY A 145 26.09 -20.88 35.76
C GLY A 145 27.23 -21.90 35.58
N LYS A 146 27.50 -22.36 34.36
CA LYS A 146 28.67 -23.21 34.07
C LYS A 146 29.99 -22.43 34.13
N SER A 147 29.98 -21.14 33.79
CA SER A 147 31.17 -20.27 33.88
C SER A 147 31.45 -19.71 35.29
N GLN A 148 30.46 -19.71 36.19
CA GLN A 148 30.61 -19.23 37.58
C GLN A 148 31.03 -20.33 38.57
N ASN A 149 31.27 -21.57 38.11
CA ASN A 149 31.91 -22.62 38.91
C ASN A 149 33.36 -22.87 38.44
N PRO A 150 34.34 -22.01 38.79
CA PRO A 150 35.75 -22.32 38.63
C PRO A 150 36.28 -22.95 39.93
N LEU A 151 36.06 -24.24 40.14
CA LEU A 151 36.83 -24.99 41.14
C LEU A 151 37.47 -26.24 40.50
N GLY A 152 38.80 -26.18 40.37
CA GLY A 152 39.71 -27.33 40.46
C GLY A 152 40.08 -28.05 39.17
N GLY A 153 41.21 -27.66 38.55
CA GLY A 153 41.89 -28.46 37.53
C GLY A 153 43.15 -27.77 36.99
N THR A 154 44.30 -28.19 37.49
CA THR A 154 45.64 -27.64 37.26
C THR A 154 46.19 -27.88 35.85
N ALA A 155 46.93 -26.88 35.36
CA ALA A 155 48.12 -26.94 34.49
C ALA A 155 48.03 -27.55 33.07
N GLY A 156 48.40 -26.72 32.08
CA GLY A 156 49.31 -27.17 31.04
C GLY A 156 48.82 -27.13 29.59
N ALA A 157 49.41 -26.20 28.84
CA ALA A 157 49.82 -26.30 27.45
C ALA A 157 48.80 -26.09 26.30
N GLN A 158 49.23 -25.11 25.48
CA GLN A 158 49.21 -25.05 24.03
C GLN A 158 48.01 -24.46 23.28
N ALA A 159 48.35 -23.35 22.63
CA ALA A 159 47.57 -22.61 21.67
C ALA A 159 47.17 -23.46 20.45
N GLY A 160 45.89 -23.39 20.10
CA GLY A 160 45.38 -23.84 18.81
C GLY A 160 44.05 -23.16 18.53
N LYS A 161 44.00 -22.30 17.50
CA LYS A 161 42.75 -21.80 16.92
C LYS A 161 42.69 -22.20 15.45
N SER A 162 42.37 -23.47 15.22
CA SER A 162 41.79 -23.97 13.97
C SER A 162 40.29 -23.65 13.94
N LYS A 163 39.82 -23.22 12.77
CA LYS A 163 38.46 -22.73 12.47
C LYS A 163 37.37 -23.80 12.68
N PRO A 164 36.14 -23.48 13.11
CA PRO A 164 35.07 -24.45 13.20
C PRO A 164 34.39 -24.65 11.84
N LYS A 165 34.34 -25.90 11.37
CA LYS A 165 33.47 -26.37 10.29
C LYS A 165 32.12 -26.73 10.90
N ILE A 166 31.06 -26.14 10.36
CA ILE A 166 29.67 -26.43 10.74
C ILE A 166 29.25 -27.69 9.97
N GLU A 167 29.03 -28.80 10.69
CA GLU A 167 28.37 -29.97 10.15
C GLU A 167 27.00 -30.09 10.83
N ALA A 168 25.95 -29.85 10.05
CA ALA A 168 24.58 -30.10 10.43
C ALA A 168 24.31 -31.59 10.23
N ASN A 169 24.10 -32.31 11.33
CA ASN A 169 23.59 -33.68 11.32
C ASN A 169 22.16 -33.66 11.86
N VAL A 170 21.18 -33.79 10.97
CA VAL A 170 19.78 -34.10 11.27
C VAL A 170 19.40 -35.29 10.39
N GLN A 171 19.33 -36.46 11.00
CA GLN A 171 18.70 -37.68 10.51
C GLN A 171 18.45 -38.57 11.74
N GLY A 172 17.31 -39.24 11.93
CA GLY A 172 16.02 -39.32 11.25
C GLY A 172 15.01 -39.76 12.34
N ASN A 173 13.88 -40.41 12.10
CA ASN A 173 13.07 -40.78 10.93
C ASN A 173 11.78 -41.37 11.53
N ASN A 174 10.70 -41.43 10.74
CA ASN A 174 9.62 -42.43 10.73
C ASN A 174 8.58 -41.86 9.75
N GLU A 175 8.66 -42.19 8.46
CA GLU A 175 8.13 -43.41 7.80
C GLU A 175 6.61 -43.34 7.62
N ASP A 176 6.19 -43.15 6.36
CA ASP A 176 5.15 -43.95 5.70
C ASP A 176 5.40 -43.91 4.18
N GLU A 177 5.49 -45.10 3.60
CA GLU A 177 5.66 -45.45 2.18
C GLU A 177 4.34 -45.18 1.40
N ASP A 178 4.36 -44.79 0.13
CA ASP A 178 4.26 -45.73 -1.00
C ASP A 178 4.73 -45.09 -2.32
N GLU A 179 5.29 -45.94 -3.19
CA GLU A 179 5.90 -45.63 -4.48
C GLU A 179 4.90 -45.54 -5.64
N ASP A 180 5.22 -44.75 -6.68
CA ASP A 180 5.31 -45.27 -8.05
C ASP A 180 6.21 -44.36 -8.92
N ALA A 181 7.04 -45.00 -9.75
CA ALA A 181 8.15 -44.42 -10.49
C ALA A 181 7.88 -44.37 -11.99
N GLY A 182 8.38 -43.34 -12.70
CA GLY A 182 8.46 -43.39 -14.17
C GLY A 182 8.76 -42.09 -14.91
N THR A 183 10.05 -41.73 -14.95
CA THR A 183 10.85 -41.07 -16.03
C THR A 183 10.13 -40.69 -17.35
N ASN A 184 10.39 -39.61 -18.11
CA ASN A 184 11.61 -38.84 -18.38
C ASN A 184 11.30 -37.60 -19.26
N SER A 185 12.02 -36.49 -19.02
CA SER A 185 12.50 -35.42 -19.93
C SER A 185 11.74 -34.97 -21.21
N VAL A 186 11.46 -33.66 -21.33
CA VAL A 186 12.03 -32.68 -22.32
C VAL A 186 11.14 -31.43 -22.43
N GLY A 187 11.75 -30.24 -22.26
CA GLY A 187 11.53 -29.05 -23.11
C GLY A 187 10.26 -28.18 -23.01
N GLU A 188 10.51 -26.88 -22.78
CA GLU A 188 9.80 -25.71 -23.32
C GLU A 188 8.57 -25.06 -22.64
N ALA A 189 8.66 -23.72 -22.65
CA ALA A 189 7.64 -22.67 -22.53
C ALA A 189 6.88 -22.48 -21.19
N GLN A 190 7.27 -21.45 -20.46
CA GLN A 190 6.49 -20.84 -19.39
C GLN A 190 5.32 -20.04 -19.99
N GLU A 191 4.09 -20.54 -19.86
CA GLU A 191 2.88 -19.76 -20.07
C GLU A 191 2.11 -19.65 -18.75
N GLN A 192 1.66 -18.43 -18.44
CA GLN A 192 1.08 -18.03 -17.17
C GLN A 192 -0.32 -18.64 -17.01
N VAL A 193 -0.51 -19.49 -16.00
CA VAL A 193 -1.80 -20.09 -15.67
C VAL A 193 -2.69 -19.00 -15.04
N GLY A 194 -3.70 -18.55 -15.81
CA GLY A 194 -4.77 -17.69 -15.32
C GLY A 194 -5.66 -18.42 -14.31
N VAL A 195 -6.03 -17.74 -13.24
CA VAL A 195 -6.96 -18.24 -12.22
C VAL A 195 -8.37 -18.27 -12.81
N ILE A 196 -8.97 -19.45 -12.92
CA ILE A 196 -10.39 -19.64 -13.26
C ILE A 196 -11.17 -19.66 -11.94
N ILE A 197 -12.03 -18.66 -11.74
CA ILE A 197 -12.97 -18.61 -10.62
C ILE A 197 -14.30 -19.16 -11.12
N HIS A 198 -14.80 -20.21 -10.48
CA HIS A 198 -16.16 -20.71 -10.68
C HIS A 198 -17.07 -19.99 -9.68
N ASP A 199 -18.07 -19.28 -10.19
CA ASP A 199 -19.21 -18.79 -9.41
C ASP A 199 -20.25 -19.92 -9.38
N ASP A 200 -20.46 -20.52 -8.20
CA ASP A 200 -21.56 -21.44 -7.94
C ASP A 200 -22.83 -20.65 -7.60
N ASP A 201 -23.92 -20.92 -8.34
CA ASP A 201 -25.31 -20.56 -8.00
C ASP A 201 -25.88 -21.43 -6.85
#